data_AF-A0A519SZB1-F1
#
_entry.id   AF-A0A519SZB1-F1
#
_cell.length_a   1.000
_cell.length_b   1.000
_cell.length_c   1.000
_cell.angle_alpha   90.00
_cell.angle_beta   90.00
_cell.angle_gamma   90.00
#
_symmetry.space_group_name_H-M   'P 1'
#
loop_
_entity.id
_entity.type
_entity.pdbx_description
1 polymer ?
#
loop_
_entity_poly.entity_id
_entity_poly.type
_entity_poly.pdbx_seq_one_letter_code
_entity_poly.pdbx_strand_id
1 'polypeptide(L)' 'MPTFSFRRLTLAALGLAAPLAAAQAQTVQMTVQPGDPKLLVSKHIQGQFAEHLGRCIYGGFWVEPGLNVPKQGRIR' A
#
# COMPACT_ATOMS: atom_id res chain seq x y z
N MET A 1 26.44 1.72 47.01
CA MET A 1 25.24 1.97 46.17
C MET A 1 25.43 3.30 45.46
N PRO A 2 25.41 3.36 44.11
CA PRO A 2 25.74 4.58 43.37
C PRO A 2 24.61 5.62 43.48
N THR A 3 24.98 6.87 43.76
CA THR A 3 24.07 8.02 43.79
C THR A 3 23.91 8.58 42.37
N PHE A 4 22.75 8.35 41.76
CA PHE A 4 22.43 8.87 40.43
C PHE A 4 22.16 10.38 40.49
N SER A 5 23.02 11.18 39.85
CA SER A 5 22.95 12.66 39.84
C SER A 5 21.87 13.17 38.89
N PHE A 6 20.89 13.89 39.45
CA PHE A 6 19.69 14.42 38.78
C PHE A 6 20.00 15.30 37.55
N ARG A 7 21.18 15.95 37.51
CA ARG A 7 21.62 16.81 36.38
C ARG A 7 21.95 16.05 35.10
N ARG A 8 22.31 14.76 35.20
CA ARG A 8 22.57 13.92 34.01
C ARG A 8 21.28 13.38 33.40
N LEU A 9 20.22 13.27 34.20
CA LEU A 9 18.88 12.86 33.76
C LEU A 9 18.19 13.95 32.93
N THR A 10 18.39 15.22 33.27
CA THR A 10 17.75 16.34 32.56
C THR A 10 18.33 16.62 31.17
N LEU A 11 19.65 16.43 30.95
CA LEU A 11 20.25 16.57 29.61
C LEU A 11 19.84 15.45 28.64
N ALA A 12 19.66 14.21 29.14
CA ALA A 12 19.23 13.08 28.31
C ALA A 12 17.77 13.23 27.83
N ALA A 13 16.91 13.87 28.63
CA ALA A 13 15.51 14.11 28.28
C ALA A 13 15.33 15.15 27.16
N LEU A 14 16.25 16.11 27.03
CA LEU A 14 16.18 17.17 26.01
C LEU A 14 16.58 16.69 24.60
N GLY A 15 17.43 15.67 24.51
CA GLY A 15 17.88 15.10 23.23
C GLY A 15 16.85 14.16 22.57
N LEU A 16 15.89 13.62 23.33
CA LEU A 16 14.90 12.67 22.80
C LEU A 16 13.70 13.33 22.11
N ALA A 17 13.57 14.66 22.16
CA ALA A 17 12.46 15.40 21.57
C ALA A 17 12.72 15.90 20.12
N ALA A 18 13.91 15.65 19.58
CA ALA A 18 14.41 16.32 18.36
C ALA A 18 14.47 15.44 17.10
N PRO A 19 13.45 14.60 16.81
CA PRO A 19 12.51 15.07 15.79
C PRO A 19 11.10 14.45 15.92
N LEU A 20 10.18 15.10 16.64
CA LEU A 20 8.74 14.97 16.33
C LEU A 20 8.30 15.93 15.21
N ALA A 21 9.22 16.68 14.60
CA ALA A 21 8.94 17.85 13.77
C ALA A 21 9.07 17.63 12.25
N ALA A 22 8.79 16.44 11.69
CA ALA A 22 8.96 16.22 10.24
C ALA A 22 7.79 15.49 9.53
N ALA A 23 6.58 15.54 10.08
CA ALA A 23 5.36 15.22 9.32
C ALA A 23 4.39 16.41 9.43
N GLN A 24 4.60 17.43 8.61
CA GLN A 24 3.65 18.55 8.49
C GLN A 24 2.63 18.20 7.42
N ALA A 25 1.35 18.35 7.73
CA ALA A 25 0.28 18.16 6.76
C ALA A 25 0.34 19.29 5.72
N GLN A 26 0.60 18.92 4.46
CA GLN A 26 0.54 19.87 3.36
C GLN A 26 -0.91 20.04 2.91
N THR A 27 -1.44 21.24 3.05
CA THR A 27 -2.75 21.58 2.51
C THR A 27 -2.61 21.88 1.02
N VAL A 28 -3.25 21.07 0.18
CA VAL A 28 -3.29 21.27 -1.27
C VAL A 28 -4.67 21.79 -1.65
N GLN A 29 -4.72 23.01 -2.16
CA GLN A 29 -5.94 23.57 -2.72
C GLN A 29 -6.20 22.90 -4.08
N MET A 30 -7.37 22.28 -4.23
CA MET A 30 -7.82 21.67 -5.49
C MET A 30 -9.22 22.18 -5.81
N THR A 31 -9.40 22.66 -7.04
CA THR A 31 -10.71 23.02 -7.57
C THR A 31 -11.13 21.96 -8.58
N VAL A 32 -12.28 21.33 -8.36
CA VAL A 32 -12.86 20.37 -9.32
C VAL A 32 -13.79 21.13 -10.24
N GLN A 33 -13.45 21.19 -11.51
CA GLN A 33 -14.33 21.71 -12.55
C GLN A 33 -15.07 20.54 -13.21
N PRO A 34 -16.39 20.64 -13.45
CA PRO A 34 -17.11 19.67 -14.26
C PRO A 34 -16.47 19.60 -15.66
N GLY A 35 -16.04 18.40 -16.07
CA GLY A 35 -15.52 18.16 -17.42
C GLY A 35 -16.63 18.05 -18.48
N ASP A 36 -16.24 17.89 -19.75
CA ASP A 36 -17.18 17.59 -20.83
C ASP A 36 -17.84 16.22 -20.57
N PRO A 37 -19.17 16.12 -20.44
CA PRO A 37 -19.87 14.85 -20.21
C PRO A 37 -19.72 13.84 -21.35
N LYS A 38 -19.24 14.27 -22.52
CA LYS A 38 -18.94 13.40 -23.66
C LYS A 38 -17.56 12.75 -23.56
N LEU A 39 -16.69 13.23 -22.67
CA LEU A 39 -15.38 12.64 -22.44
C LEU A 39 -15.54 11.32 -21.69
N LEU A 40 -15.40 10.21 -22.41
CA LEU A 40 -15.51 8.87 -21.84
C LEU A 40 -14.15 8.38 -21.36
N VAL A 41 -14.03 8.10 -20.06
CA VAL A 41 -12.91 7.33 -19.53
C VAL A 41 -13.13 5.86 -19.91
N SER A 42 -12.35 5.37 -20.88
CA SER A 42 -12.50 4.01 -21.40
C SER A 42 -12.29 2.96 -20.30
N LYS A 43 -13.22 1.99 -20.19
CA LYS A 43 -13.09 0.85 -19.26
C LYS A 43 -11.82 0.02 -19.50
N HIS A 44 -11.29 0.07 -20.71
CA HIS A 44 -10.10 -0.70 -21.09
C HIS A 44 -8.79 -0.15 -20.48
N ILE A 45 -8.82 1.04 -19.87
CA ILE A 45 -7.68 1.56 -19.10
C ILE A 45 -7.38 0.71 -17.86
N GLN A 46 -8.37 -0.04 -17.36
CA GLN A 46 -8.23 -1.01 -16.27
C GLN A 46 -8.10 -2.46 -16.79
N GLY A 47 -7.63 -2.61 -18.03
CA GLY A 47 -7.41 -3.91 -18.66
C GLY A 47 -6.45 -4.77 -17.84
N GLN A 48 -6.62 -6.09 -17.95
CA GLN A 48 -5.76 -7.08 -17.32
C GLN A 48 -4.91 -7.76 -18.39
N PHE A 49 -3.73 -8.26 -18.01
CA PHE A 49 -2.85 -9.04 -18.87
C PHE A 49 -2.48 -10.34 -18.15
N ALA A 50 -2.65 -11.46 -18.84
CA ALA A 50 -2.30 -12.78 -18.33
C ALA A 50 -1.52 -13.53 -19.41
N GLU A 51 -0.29 -13.91 -19.07
CA GLU A 51 0.63 -14.63 -19.94
C GLU A 51 0.96 -15.98 -19.32
N HIS A 52 1.30 -16.96 -20.16
CA HIS A 52 1.82 -18.27 -19.77
C HIS A 52 3.25 -18.15 -19.20
N LEU A 53 3.40 -17.44 -18.09
CA LEU A 53 4.67 -17.16 -17.45
C LEU A 53 4.62 -17.54 -15.96
N GLY A 54 5.55 -18.42 -15.57
CA GLY A 54 5.63 -18.94 -14.20
C GLY A 54 4.31 -19.56 -13.73
N ARG A 55 3.75 -19.01 -12.65
CA ARG A 55 2.47 -19.47 -12.05
C ARG A 55 1.29 -18.55 -12.36
N CYS A 56 1.39 -17.66 -13.36
CA CYS A 56 0.29 -16.76 -13.71
C CYS A 56 -0.93 -17.54 -14.20
N ILE A 57 -0.75 -18.46 -15.16
CA ILE A 57 -1.83 -19.34 -15.63
C ILE A 57 -1.93 -20.59 -14.77
N TYR A 58 -0.90 -21.42 -14.74
CA TYR A 58 -0.91 -22.69 -14.01
C TYR A 58 -0.69 -22.48 -12.52
N GLY A 59 -1.68 -22.85 -11.71
CA GLY A 59 -1.73 -22.56 -10.28
C GLY A 59 -2.18 -21.13 -9.95
N GLY A 60 -2.34 -20.25 -10.95
CA GLY A 60 -2.80 -18.87 -10.81
C GLY A 60 -4.28 -18.70 -11.15
N PHE A 61 -4.69 -19.13 -12.35
CA PHE A 61 -6.09 -19.25 -12.76
C PHE A 61 -6.50 -20.71 -12.91
N TRP A 62 -5.64 -21.49 -13.56
CA TRP A 62 -5.91 -22.88 -13.89
C TRP A 62 -5.44 -23.82 -12.80
N VAL A 63 -6.30 -24.77 -12.42
CA VAL A 63 -6.07 -25.71 -11.33
C VAL A 63 -6.07 -27.15 -11.84
N GLU A 64 -5.09 -27.93 -11.36
CA GLU A 64 -4.97 -29.34 -11.67
C GLU A 64 -6.13 -30.18 -11.08
N PRO A 65 -6.57 -31.26 -11.77
CA PRO A 65 -7.75 -32.04 -11.39
C PRO A 65 -7.74 -32.64 -9.97
N GLY A 66 -6.57 -32.81 -9.33
CA GLY A 66 -6.44 -33.39 -7.99
C GLY A 66 -6.39 -32.37 -6.84
N LEU A 67 -6.40 -31.07 -7.12
CA LEU A 67 -6.25 -30.05 -6.08
C LEU A 67 -7.58 -29.78 -5.36
N ASN A 68 -7.55 -29.91 -4.03
CA ASN A 68 -8.67 -29.61 -3.13
C ASN A 68 -8.76 -28.10 -2.85
N VAL A 69 -9.11 -27.34 -3.90
CA VAL A 69 -9.42 -25.91 -3.82
C VAL A 69 -10.78 -25.64 -4.47
N PRO A 70 -11.54 -24.64 -3.98
CA PRO A 70 -12.74 -24.17 -4.66
C PRO A 70 -12.42 -23.77 -6.11
N LYS A 71 -13.20 -24.28 -7.05
CA LYS A 71 -13.04 -24.03 -8.49
C LYS A 71 -14.34 -24.28 -9.22
N GLN A 72 -14.55 -23.53 -10.30
CA GLN A 72 -15.60 -23.81 -11.28
C GLN A 72 -14.94 -24.44 -12.51
N GLY A 73 -15.20 -25.73 -12.74
CA GLY A 73 -14.44 -26.51 -13.72
C GLY A 73 -12.96 -26.61 -13.33
N ARG A 74 -12.07 -26.01 -14.13
CA ARG A 74 -10.62 -25.94 -13.88
C ARG A 74 -10.12 -24.53 -13.56
N ILE A 75 -11.02 -23.56 -13.38
CA ILE A 75 -10.68 -22.16 -13.05
C ILE A 75 -11.00 -21.91 -11.58
N ARG A 76 -10.04 -21.36 -10.82
CA ARG A 76 -10.26 -20.91 -9.44
C ARG A 76 -10.67 -19.45 -9.36
#